data_AF-A0A8C3IEV9-F1
#
_entry.id   AF-A0A8C3IEV9-F1
#
_cell.length_a   1.000
_cell.length_b   1.000
_cell.length_c   1.000
_cell.angle_alpha   90.00
_cell.angle_beta   90.00
_cell.angle_gamma   90.00
#
_symmetry.space_group_name_H-M   'P 1'
#
loop_
_entity.id
_entity.type
_entity.pdbx_description
1 polymer ?
#
loop_
_entity_poly.entity_id
_entity_poly.type
_entity_poly.pdbx_seq_one_letter_code
_entity_poly.pdbx_strand_id
1 'polypeptide(L)'
;ERNMKIWPKILLRYFTFPFVSSQLGCVDTEEADIYFLIDGSGSIYPNDFQDMKVFMNEMISTFQVSANGVRFGVVQYESTPQTEFTISQYNSVKQLKEAVRNIQQLGGGTSTGDALRYMKSLFAKAARDSVPKLLIVITDGESQDQVTKAAEELRQEGIVIYAIGVKNAVEKELKDIAGTDDRMFFVNDFDSLKLIKHDIVQDICSPDGKSMVAPEGSYPKILHKYRTKSTDIILLVDSSESIRPVDFQKMKDFMQLIVNRSDIGADKVQIGLLQFSSEPQEEFQLNRYGSKADLRRAISGIRQIKSGTMTGKALTFASSYFDEPKGGRPRVKQYLIVITDGEAQDIVREPAETIRGKGITIYAIGVLHANNSQLVDIAGSQDKVAWGSQPLLLLPHGSGGDLKGPGLHLLARWQGRLGALGPLNHRRSPGVAAVAAGSPGALAVI
;
A
#
# COMPACT_ATOMS: atom_id res chain seq x y z
N GLU A 1 -12.00 -2.14 15.26
CA GLU A 1 -11.34 -2.32 13.93
C GLU A 1 -11.69 -1.23 12.89
N ARG A 2 -11.19 0.03 12.96
CA ARG A 2 -11.54 1.07 11.95
C ARG A 2 -10.41 1.98 11.43
N ASN A 3 -9.14 1.73 11.75
CA ASN A 3 -8.01 2.61 11.37
C ASN A 3 -7.33 2.25 10.02
N MET A 4 -8.01 1.49 9.17
CA MET A 4 -7.36 0.62 8.18
C MET A 4 -7.08 1.21 6.79
N LYS A 5 -7.68 2.36 6.46
CA LYS A 5 -7.87 2.81 5.06
C LYS A 5 -6.92 3.94 4.60
N ILE A 6 -5.92 4.29 5.40
CA ILE A 6 -5.15 5.53 5.23
C ILE A 6 -3.77 5.25 4.63
N TRP A 7 -3.01 4.30 5.17
CA TRP A 7 -1.61 4.06 4.78
C TRP A 7 -1.37 3.76 3.29
N PRO A 8 -2.14 2.89 2.59
CA PRO A 8 -1.98 2.72 1.14
C PRO A 8 -2.31 3.99 0.35
N LYS A 9 -3.26 4.81 0.83
CA LYS A 9 -3.61 6.09 0.21
C LYS A 9 -2.53 7.15 0.41
N ILE A 10 -1.80 7.10 1.54
CA ILE A 10 -0.62 7.95 1.75
C ILE A 10 0.47 7.58 0.74
N LEU A 11 0.75 6.28 0.53
CA LEU A 11 1.70 5.89 -0.52
C LEU A 11 1.25 6.32 -1.91
N LEU A 12 -0.01 6.04 -2.30
CA LEU A 12 -0.52 6.43 -3.62
C LEU A 12 -0.54 7.95 -3.87
N ARG A 13 -0.74 8.76 -2.83
CA ARG A 13 -0.91 10.22 -2.96
C ARG A 13 0.41 10.99 -2.88
N TYR A 14 1.37 10.52 -2.09
CA TYR A 14 2.61 11.26 -1.78
C TYR A 14 3.86 10.61 -2.37
N PHE A 15 3.86 9.28 -2.61
CA PHE A 15 5.02 8.54 -3.10
C PHE A 15 4.84 8.06 -4.54
N THR A 16 4.55 9.02 -5.44
CA THR A 16 4.56 8.77 -6.90
C THR A 16 5.99 8.67 -7.43
N PHE A 17 6.62 7.52 -7.18
CA PHE A 17 7.47 6.88 -8.18
C PHE A 17 6.66 6.69 -9.49
N PRO A 18 7.26 6.47 -10.68
CA PRO A 18 6.50 6.42 -11.94
C PRO A 18 5.51 5.24 -11.93
N PHE A 19 4.31 5.54 -11.47
CA PHE A 19 3.23 4.61 -11.15
C PHE A 19 2.02 5.21 -11.85
N VAL A 20 1.49 4.49 -12.84
CA VAL A 20 0.40 5.00 -13.67
C VAL A 20 -0.83 5.14 -12.79
N SER A 21 -1.18 6.39 -12.48
CA SER A 21 -2.37 6.71 -11.71
C SER A 21 -3.60 6.58 -12.59
N SER A 22 -4.48 5.64 -12.26
CA SER A 22 -5.92 5.82 -12.48
C SER A 22 -6.75 5.00 -11.50
N GLN A 23 -7.65 5.68 -10.79
CA GLN A 23 -8.67 5.09 -9.92
C GLN A 23 -9.83 4.43 -10.70
N LEU A 24 -9.53 3.68 -11.75
CA LEU A 24 -10.50 2.78 -12.38
C LEU A 24 -10.28 1.37 -11.80
N GLY A 25 -11.34 0.56 -11.79
CA GLY A 25 -11.20 -0.89 -11.55
C GLY A 25 -10.38 -1.54 -12.68
N CYS A 26 -10.22 -2.86 -12.61
CA CYS A 26 -9.60 -3.61 -13.71
C CYS A 26 -10.55 -3.61 -14.93
N VAL A 27 -10.50 -2.56 -15.74
CA VAL A 27 -11.31 -2.39 -16.96
C VAL A 27 -10.61 -3.04 -18.16
N ASP A 28 -9.27 -3.10 -18.15
CA ASP A 28 -8.48 -3.55 -19.31
C ASP A 28 -8.10 -5.05 -19.29
N THR A 29 -8.19 -5.74 -18.14
CA THR A 29 -8.08 -7.22 -18.07
C THR A 29 -9.45 -7.83 -18.29
N GLU A 30 -9.79 -7.98 -19.56
CA GLU A 30 -11.04 -8.57 -20.01
C GLU A 30 -11.09 -10.07 -19.67
N GLU A 31 -9.97 -10.79 -19.81
CA GLU A 31 -9.89 -12.24 -19.58
C GLU A 31 -8.62 -12.64 -18.79
N ALA A 32 -8.77 -13.55 -17.81
CA ALA A 32 -7.67 -14.19 -17.09
C ALA A 32 -8.16 -15.45 -16.35
N ASP A 33 -7.28 -16.41 -16.11
CA ASP A 33 -7.55 -17.60 -15.31
C ASP A 33 -6.65 -17.61 -14.07
N ILE A 34 -7.24 -17.35 -12.90
CA ILE A 34 -6.52 -17.09 -11.65
C ILE A 34 -6.83 -18.19 -10.63
N TYR A 35 -5.80 -18.85 -10.11
CA TYR A 35 -5.90 -19.70 -8.94
C TYR A 35 -5.28 -19.03 -7.72
N PHE A 36 -5.96 -19.09 -6.58
CA PHE A 36 -5.30 -18.95 -5.28
C PHE A 36 -4.82 -20.33 -4.82
N LEU A 37 -3.56 -20.40 -4.39
CA LEU A 37 -2.98 -21.54 -3.69
C LEU A 37 -2.71 -21.11 -2.25
N ILE A 38 -3.61 -21.48 -1.35
CA ILE A 38 -3.59 -21.01 0.04
C ILE A 38 -3.08 -22.08 0.99
N ASP A 39 -2.16 -21.68 1.84
CA ASP A 39 -1.69 -22.46 2.96
C ASP A 39 -2.82 -22.59 3.99
N GLY A 40 -3.24 -23.83 4.25
CA GLY A 40 -4.26 -24.21 5.21
C GLY A 40 -3.69 -24.94 6.43
N SER A 41 -2.36 -24.90 6.61
CA SER A 41 -1.63 -25.66 7.63
C SER A 41 -1.93 -25.25 9.07
N GLY A 42 -1.36 -25.98 10.03
CA GLY A 42 -1.56 -25.74 11.46
C GLY A 42 -0.76 -24.57 12.07
N SER A 43 0.16 -23.94 11.34
CA SER A 43 0.87 -22.74 11.81
C SER A 43 -0.01 -21.48 11.81
N ILE A 44 -0.97 -21.43 10.88
CA ILE A 44 -1.87 -20.30 10.68
C ILE A 44 -3.00 -20.36 11.71
N TYR A 45 -3.22 -19.30 12.49
CA TYR A 45 -4.35 -19.27 13.44
C TYR A 45 -5.70 -19.07 12.70
N PRO A 46 -6.83 -19.52 13.26
CA PRO A 46 -8.13 -19.42 12.58
C PRO A 46 -8.56 -18.00 12.16
N ASN A 47 -8.11 -16.97 12.89
CA ASN A 47 -8.33 -15.56 12.55
C ASN A 47 -7.47 -15.10 11.37
N ASP A 48 -6.18 -15.48 11.34
CA ASP A 48 -5.28 -15.23 10.21
C ASP A 48 -5.83 -15.88 8.92
N PHE A 49 -6.38 -17.09 9.04
CA PHE A 49 -7.06 -17.77 7.92
C PHE A 49 -8.33 -17.02 7.47
N GLN A 50 -9.07 -16.37 8.37
CA GLN A 50 -10.16 -15.47 7.94
C GLN A 50 -9.65 -14.23 7.21
N ASP A 51 -8.54 -13.63 7.63
CA ASP A 51 -7.93 -12.47 6.95
C ASP A 51 -7.47 -12.84 5.53
N MET A 52 -6.93 -14.04 5.32
CA MET A 52 -6.65 -14.59 3.99
C MET A 52 -7.92 -14.76 3.14
N LYS A 53 -9.02 -15.24 3.74
CA LYS A 53 -10.34 -15.32 3.07
C LYS A 53 -10.88 -13.93 2.75
N VAL A 54 -10.64 -12.91 3.59
CA VAL A 54 -10.97 -11.50 3.29
C VAL A 54 -10.14 -11.00 2.11
N PHE A 55 -8.83 -11.26 2.08
CA PHE A 55 -7.96 -10.87 0.96
C PHE A 55 -8.43 -11.47 -0.38
N MET A 56 -8.71 -12.79 -0.44
CA MET A 56 -9.27 -13.42 -1.65
C MET A 56 -10.59 -12.76 -2.07
N ASN A 57 -11.50 -12.52 -1.11
CA ASN A 57 -12.77 -11.85 -1.36
C ASN A 57 -12.60 -10.42 -1.90
N GLU A 58 -11.61 -9.66 -1.43
CA GLU A 58 -11.30 -8.32 -1.94
C GLU A 58 -10.68 -8.35 -3.34
N MET A 59 -9.77 -9.30 -3.61
CA MET A 59 -9.20 -9.53 -4.94
C MET A 59 -10.32 -9.84 -5.95
N ILE A 60 -11.16 -10.85 -5.68
CA ILE A 60 -12.28 -11.26 -6.54
C ILE A 60 -13.24 -10.09 -6.82
N SER A 61 -13.42 -9.18 -5.85
CA SER A 61 -14.30 -8.01 -6.00
C SER A 61 -13.74 -6.91 -6.91
N THR A 62 -12.50 -7.05 -7.40
CA THR A 62 -11.81 -6.03 -8.20
C THR A 62 -11.87 -6.31 -9.72
N PHE A 63 -12.27 -7.54 -10.10
CA PHE A 63 -12.30 -8.00 -11.49
C PHE A 63 -13.72 -8.25 -12.01
N GLN A 64 -13.89 -8.19 -13.33
CA GLN A 64 -15.13 -8.54 -14.02
C GLN A 64 -15.24 -10.06 -14.19
N VAL A 65 -15.81 -10.72 -13.18
CA VAL A 65 -15.99 -12.19 -13.20
C VAL A 65 -17.12 -12.60 -14.13
N SER A 66 -16.81 -13.46 -15.11
CA SER A 66 -17.78 -14.20 -15.91
C SER A 66 -17.14 -15.45 -16.53
N ALA A 67 -17.94 -16.31 -17.17
CA ALA A 67 -17.43 -17.54 -17.82
C ALA A 67 -16.39 -17.29 -18.93
N ASN A 68 -16.47 -16.13 -19.59
CA ASN A 68 -15.51 -15.69 -20.60
C ASN A 68 -14.56 -14.61 -20.06
N GLY A 69 -14.84 -14.02 -18.91
CA GLY A 69 -14.06 -12.92 -18.32
C GLY A 69 -12.90 -13.41 -17.45
N VAL A 70 -12.73 -12.79 -16.28
CA VAL A 70 -11.80 -13.28 -15.26
C VAL A 70 -12.43 -14.44 -14.48
N ARG A 71 -11.72 -15.56 -14.37
CA ARG A 71 -12.16 -16.77 -13.66
C ARG A 71 -11.28 -17.06 -12.45
N PHE A 72 -11.89 -17.56 -11.38
CA PHE A 72 -11.20 -17.81 -10.10
C PHE A 72 -11.41 -19.23 -9.59
N GLY A 73 -10.31 -19.88 -9.20
CA GLY A 73 -10.28 -21.15 -8.49
C GLY A 73 -9.51 -21.02 -7.18
N VAL A 74 -9.75 -21.93 -6.24
CA VAL A 74 -9.01 -22.01 -4.97
C VAL A 74 -8.59 -23.44 -4.72
N VAL A 75 -7.30 -23.61 -4.43
CA VAL A 75 -6.72 -24.81 -3.87
C VAL A 75 -6.15 -24.45 -2.51
N GLN A 76 -6.55 -25.20 -1.50
CA GLN A 76 -5.96 -25.15 -0.17
C GLN A 76 -4.93 -26.27 -0.06
N TYR A 77 -3.86 -26.08 0.69
CA TYR A 77 -2.90 -27.15 0.95
C TYR A 77 -2.41 -27.16 2.39
N GLU A 78 -2.08 -28.35 2.88
CA GLU A 78 -1.33 -28.57 4.10
C GLU A 78 -0.15 -29.50 3.76
N SER A 79 -0.03 -30.66 4.38
CA SER A 79 0.76 -31.79 3.88
C SER A 79 0.31 -32.27 2.47
N THR A 80 -0.97 -32.08 2.13
CA THR A 80 -1.59 -32.46 0.85
C THR A 80 -2.45 -31.34 0.25
N PRO A 81 -2.58 -31.24 -1.09
CA PRO A 81 -3.42 -30.23 -1.74
C PRO A 81 -4.87 -30.70 -1.94
N GLN A 82 -5.83 -29.83 -1.57
CA GLN A 82 -7.27 -29.99 -1.76
C GLN A 82 -7.82 -28.88 -2.66
N THR A 83 -8.50 -29.26 -3.75
CA THR A 83 -9.27 -28.29 -4.56
C THR A 83 -10.56 -27.92 -3.84
N GLU A 84 -10.69 -26.66 -3.43
CA GLU A 84 -11.95 -26.13 -2.86
C GLU A 84 -12.96 -25.85 -3.99
N PHE A 85 -12.49 -25.25 -5.09
CA PHE A 85 -13.24 -25.13 -6.34
C PHE A 85 -12.34 -24.79 -7.53
N THR A 86 -12.77 -25.20 -8.73
CA THR A 86 -12.04 -24.94 -9.99
C THR A 86 -12.43 -23.60 -10.62
N ILE A 87 -11.56 -23.05 -11.47
CA ILE A 87 -11.82 -21.80 -12.24
C ILE A 87 -13.11 -21.86 -13.10
N SER A 88 -13.57 -23.05 -13.48
CA SER A 88 -14.80 -23.25 -14.24
C SER A 88 -16.09 -23.40 -13.41
N GLN A 89 -15.98 -23.49 -12.08
CA GLN A 89 -17.10 -23.88 -11.20
C GLN A 89 -18.08 -22.74 -10.90
N TYR A 90 -17.59 -21.50 -10.82
CA TYR A 90 -18.39 -20.33 -10.44
C TYR A 90 -18.09 -19.13 -11.34
N ASN A 91 -19.14 -18.59 -11.96
CA ASN A 91 -19.05 -17.54 -12.98
C ASN A 91 -19.60 -16.19 -12.51
N SER A 92 -19.69 -15.97 -11.19
CA SER A 92 -20.12 -14.69 -10.61
C SER A 92 -19.40 -14.37 -9.31
N VAL A 93 -19.15 -13.08 -9.06
CA VAL A 93 -18.58 -12.57 -7.81
C VAL A 93 -19.38 -13.06 -6.59
N LYS A 94 -20.71 -13.13 -6.67
CA LYS A 94 -21.54 -13.61 -5.55
C LYS A 94 -21.22 -15.07 -5.19
N GLN A 95 -21.23 -15.97 -6.17
CA GLN A 95 -20.96 -17.40 -5.95
C GLN A 95 -19.54 -17.63 -5.45
N LEU A 96 -18.54 -16.98 -6.05
CA LEU A 96 -17.15 -17.08 -5.61
C LEU A 96 -16.97 -16.63 -4.16
N LYS A 97 -17.53 -15.50 -3.77
CA LYS A 97 -17.41 -14.98 -2.39
C LYS A 97 -18.15 -15.85 -1.36
N GLU A 98 -19.21 -16.53 -1.79
CA GLU A 98 -19.92 -17.52 -0.98
C GLU A 98 -19.13 -18.82 -0.83
N ALA A 99 -18.54 -19.33 -1.91
CA ALA A 99 -17.64 -20.48 -1.88
C ALA A 99 -16.41 -20.21 -1.01
N VAL A 100 -15.72 -19.07 -1.20
CA VAL A 100 -14.59 -18.64 -0.37
C VAL A 100 -14.98 -18.54 1.11
N ARG A 101 -16.18 -18.03 1.43
CA ARG A 101 -16.64 -17.97 2.83
C ARG A 101 -16.74 -19.35 3.47
N ASN A 102 -17.14 -20.36 2.71
CA ASN A 102 -17.42 -21.71 3.20
C ASN A 102 -16.15 -22.59 3.33
N ILE A 103 -15.02 -22.19 2.76
CA ILE A 103 -13.72 -22.85 2.94
C ILE A 103 -13.41 -22.98 4.44
N GLN A 104 -13.15 -24.21 4.88
CA GLN A 104 -12.68 -24.54 6.23
C GLN A 104 -11.17 -24.74 6.20
N GLN A 105 -10.48 -24.28 7.25
CA GLN A 105 -9.04 -24.55 7.39
C GLN A 105 -8.81 -26.03 7.65
N LEU A 106 -7.86 -26.66 6.94
CA LEU A 106 -7.55 -28.08 7.13
C LEU A 106 -6.76 -28.35 8.42
N GLY A 107 -5.73 -27.53 8.68
CA GLY A 107 -4.67 -27.86 9.62
C GLY A 107 -3.76 -28.97 9.09
N GLY A 108 -2.54 -29.08 9.63
CA GLY A 108 -1.55 -30.08 9.20
C GLY A 108 -0.17 -29.49 8.95
N GLY A 109 0.63 -30.18 8.11
CA GLY A 109 1.94 -29.74 7.65
C GLY A 109 1.86 -28.69 6.53
N THR A 110 2.99 -28.43 5.86
CA THR A 110 3.14 -27.34 4.87
C THR A 110 3.99 -27.82 3.68
N SER A 111 3.40 -28.61 2.78
CA SER A 111 4.05 -29.17 1.59
C SER A 111 3.80 -28.31 0.34
N THR A 112 4.39 -27.11 0.33
CA THR A 112 4.19 -26.11 -0.73
C THR A 112 4.66 -26.62 -2.10
N GLY A 113 5.73 -27.43 -2.16
CA GLY A 113 6.24 -28.02 -3.39
C GLY A 113 5.27 -29.02 -4.02
N ASP A 114 4.58 -29.83 -3.21
CA ASP A 114 3.56 -30.76 -3.71
C ASP A 114 2.30 -30.04 -4.20
N ALA A 115 1.90 -29.01 -3.46
CA ALA A 115 0.81 -28.13 -3.84
C ALA A 115 1.06 -27.45 -5.20
N LEU A 116 2.30 -26.99 -5.45
CA LEU A 116 2.73 -26.46 -6.75
C LEU A 116 2.72 -27.53 -7.86
N ARG A 117 3.19 -28.77 -7.60
CA ARG A 117 3.09 -29.89 -8.58
C ARG A 117 1.65 -30.16 -8.98
N TYR A 118 0.73 -30.17 -8.00
CA TYR A 118 -0.69 -30.41 -8.22
C TYR A 118 -1.34 -29.35 -9.13
N MET A 119 -0.96 -28.07 -8.96
CA MET A 119 -1.47 -26.96 -9.79
C MET A 119 -1.26 -27.17 -11.29
N LYS A 120 -0.14 -27.78 -11.71
CA LYS A 120 0.15 -28.05 -13.13
C LYS A 120 -0.98 -28.85 -13.78
N SER A 121 -1.50 -29.85 -13.07
CA SER A 121 -2.60 -30.69 -13.54
C SER A 121 -3.96 -29.97 -13.58
N LEU A 122 -4.15 -28.93 -12.78
CA LEU A 122 -5.40 -28.15 -12.75
C LEU A 122 -5.44 -27.10 -13.87
N PHE A 123 -4.35 -26.36 -14.06
CA PHE A 123 -4.25 -25.43 -15.19
C PHE A 123 -4.41 -26.17 -16.53
N ALA A 124 -3.74 -27.31 -16.71
CA ALA A 124 -3.85 -28.13 -17.93
C ALA A 124 -5.27 -28.67 -18.20
N LYS A 125 -6.13 -28.80 -17.19
CA LYS A 125 -7.51 -29.30 -17.34
C LYS A 125 -8.56 -28.22 -17.60
N ALA A 126 -8.34 -27.01 -17.08
CA ALA A 126 -9.40 -26.00 -16.97
C ALA A 126 -9.04 -24.64 -17.56
N ALA A 127 -7.75 -24.32 -17.76
CA ALA A 127 -7.33 -23.02 -18.28
C ALA A 127 -7.60 -22.91 -19.79
N ARG A 128 -7.88 -21.70 -20.26
CA ARG A 128 -7.97 -21.38 -21.69
C ARG A 128 -6.57 -21.17 -22.26
N ASP A 129 -6.36 -21.59 -23.50
CA ASP A 129 -5.04 -21.57 -24.13
C ASP A 129 -4.53 -20.17 -24.47
N SER A 130 -5.43 -19.19 -24.64
CA SER A 130 -5.08 -17.82 -25.08
C SER A 130 -5.32 -16.74 -24.02
N VAL A 131 -5.47 -17.12 -22.74
CA VAL A 131 -5.63 -16.15 -21.64
C VAL A 131 -4.47 -16.22 -20.65
N PRO A 132 -4.13 -15.12 -19.96
CA PRO A 132 -3.18 -15.14 -18.86
C PRO A 132 -3.53 -16.18 -17.80
N LYS A 133 -2.55 -17.01 -17.42
CA LYS A 133 -2.66 -18.04 -16.37
C LYS A 133 -1.90 -17.56 -15.13
N LEU A 134 -2.60 -17.33 -14.01
CA LEU A 134 -2.02 -16.72 -12.82
C LEU A 134 -2.20 -17.58 -11.58
N LEU A 135 -1.15 -17.70 -10.78
CA LEU A 135 -1.14 -18.37 -9.49
C LEU A 135 -0.76 -17.38 -8.40
N ILE A 136 -1.62 -17.21 -7.39
CA ILE A 136 -1.36 -16.41 -6.21
C ILE A 136 -1.14 -17.37 -5.04
N VAL A 137 0.11 -17.56 -4.63
CA VAL A 137 0.50 -18.42 -3.52
C VAL A 137 0.54 -17.59 -2.23
N ILE A 138 -0.07 -18.08 -1.15
CA ILE A 138 -0.07 -17.42 0.17
C ILE A 138 0.35 -18.44 1.23
N THR A 139 1.44 -18.18 1.96
CA THR A 139 2.02 -19.08 2.98
C THR A 139 2.67 -18.30 4.13
N ASP A 140 2.76 -18.90 5.32
CA ASP A 140 3.32 -18.24 6.53
C ASP A 140 4.65 -18.81 7.05
N GLY A 141 5.19 -19.85 6.41
CA GLY A 141 6.31 -20.63 6.91
C GLY A 141 7.31 -21.13 5.86
N GLU A 142 8.17 -22.05 6.30
CA GLU A 142 9.10 -22.81 5.46
C GLU A 142 8.42 -24.08 4.93
N SER A 143 8.63 -24.41 3.66
CA SER A 143 8.08 -25.62 3.03
C SER A 143 8.76 -26.87 3.58
N GLN A 144 7.97 -27.91 3.83
CA GLN A 144 8.45 -29.23 4.26
C GLN A 144 8.97 -30.07 3.07
N ASP A 145 8.73 -29.63 1.83
CA ASP A 145 9.26 -30.22 0.60
C ASP A 145 9.78 -29.18 -0.40
N GLN A 146 10.55 -29.62 -1.41
CA GLN A 146 11.25 -28.72 -2.33
C GLN A 146 10.31 -27.97 -3.30
N VAL A 147 10.27 -26.64 -3.16
CA VAL A 147 9.44 -25.76 -4.00
C VAL A 147 10.05 -25.43 -5.37
N THR A 148 11.38 -25.34 -5.47
CA THR A 148 12.08 -24.70 -6.60
C THR A 148 11.74 -25.33 -7.95
N LYS A 149 11.86 -26.66 -8.07
CA LYS A 149 11.60 -27.37 -9.33
C LYS A 149 10.11 -27.34 -9.71
N ALA A 150 9.22 -27.52 -8.74
CA ALA A 150 7.77 -27.51 -8.98
C ALA A 150 7.29 -26.13 -9.49
N ALA A 151 7.78 -25.06 -8.88
CA ALA A 151 7.48 -23.71 -9.31
C ALA A 151 8.14 -23.36 -10.66
N GLU A 152 9.35 -23.85 -10.94
CA GLU A 152 10.00 -23.68 -12.24
C GLU A 152 9.19 -24.35 -13.36
N GLU A 153 8.74 -25.59 -13.16
CA GLU A 153 7.89 -26.30 -14.11
C GLU A 153 6.58 -25.56 -14.40
N LEU A 154 5.95 -24.92 -13.41
CA LEU A 154 4.77 -24.07 -13.63
C LEU A 154 5.11 -22.81 -14.46
N ARG A 155 6.21 -22.13 -14.16
CA ARG A 155 6.63 -20.92 -14.90
C ARG A 155 7.00 -21.23 -16.35
N GLN A 156 7.57 -22.42 -16.61
CA GLN A 156 7.87 -22.90 -17.97
C GLN A 156 6.59 -23.14 -18.80
N GLU A 157 5.46 -23.47 -18.16
CA GLU A 157 4.12 -23.58 -18.79
C GLU A 157 3.43 -22.20 -18.98
N GLY A 158 4.18 -21.09 -18.82
CA GLY A 158 3.66 -19.72 -18.94
C GLY A 158 2.80 -19.25 -17.76
N ILE A 159 2.82 -19.95 -16.62
CA ILE A 159 2.04 -19.56 -15.44
C ILE A 159 2.79 -18.47 -14.66
N VAL A 160 2.11 -17.34 -14.44
CA VAL A 160 2.60 -16.19 -13.71
C VAL A 160 2.36 -16.42 -12.22
N ILE A 161 3.43 -16.50 -11.42
CA ILE A 161 3.33 -16.81 -9.99
C ILE A 161 3.63 -15.58 -9.14
N TYR A 162 2.67 -15.19 -8.30
CA TYR A 162 2.84 -14.22 -7.22
C TYR A 162 3.03 -14.99 -5.91
N ALA A 163 4.15 -14.79 -5.23
CA ALA A 163 4.46 -15.46 -3.97
C ALA A 163 4.27 -14.48 -2.81
N ILE A 164 3.29 -14.72 -1.95
CA ILE A 164 2.97 -13.89 -0.80
C ILE A 164 3.36 -14.62 0.49
N GLY A 165 4.43 -14.15 1.11
CA GLY A 165 4.84 -14.59 2.44
C GLY A 165 4.17 -13.80 3.55
N VAL A 166 3.81 -14.49 4.64
CA VAL A 166 3.31 -13.87 5.86
C VAL A 166 4.22 -14.25 7.04
N LYS A 167 4.38 -13.38 8.03
CA LYS A 167 5.09 -13.62 9.32
C LYS A 167 6.51 -14.18 9.21
N ASN A 168 6.65 -15.50 9.05
CA ASN A 168 7.92 -16.24 9.11
C ASN A 168 8.31 -16.87 7.76
N ALA A 169 7.54 -16.63 6.69
CA ALA A 169 7.78 -17.20 5.38
C ALA A 169 9.22 -16.97 4.85
N VAL A 170 9.80 -18.00 4.23
CA VAL A 170 11.20 -17.96 3.81
C VAL A 170 11.36 -17.24 2.48
N GLU A 171 12.02 -16.07 2.48
CA GLU A 171 12.15 -15.24 1.26
C GLU A 171 12.86 -15.96 0.11
N LYS A 172 13.81 -16.86 0.40
CA LYS A 172 14.42 -17.68 -0.65
C LYS A 172 13.39 -18.59 -1.33
N GLU A 173 12.47 -19.19 -0.57
CA GLU A 173 11.42 -20.03 -1.13
C GLU A 173 10.41 -19.20 -1.92
N LEU A 174 9.99 -18.05 -1.41
CA LEU A 174 9.14 -17.11 -2.15
C LEU A 174 9.80 -16.70 -3.49
N LYS A 175 11.12 -16.54 -3.52
CA LYS A 175 11.89 -16.22 -4.73
C LYS A 175 11.94 -17.40 -5.69
N ASP A 176 12.20 -18.59 -5.17
CA ASP A 176 12.19 -19.84 -5.93
C ASP A 176 10.77 -20.15 -6.48
N ILE A 177 9.70 -19.65 -5.84
CA ILE A 177 8.29 -19.75 -6.24
C ILE A 177 7.89 -18.71 -7.29
N ALA A 178 8.16 -17.42 -7.06
CA ALA A 178 7.81 -16.35 -8.01
C ALA A 178 8.76 -16.31 -9.23
N GLY A 179 10.01 -16.73 -9.05
CA GLY A 179 11.09 -16.65 -10.03
C GLY A 179 11.76 -15.26 -10.13
N THR A 180 11.14 -14.19 -9.59
CA THR A 180 11.63 -12.81 -9.68
C THR A 180 11.26 -11.98 -8.43
N ASP A 181 12.04 -10.93 -8.13
CA ASP A 181 11.95 -10.12 -6.89
C ASP A 181 10.84 -9.05 -6.88
N ASP A 182 10.12 -8.91 -8.00
CA ASP A 182 9.00 -8.01 -8.24
C ASP A 182 7.64 -8.65 -7.92
N ARG A 183 7.49 -9.96 -8.16
CA ARG A 183 6.29 -10.76 -7.88
C ARG A 183 6.33 -11.47 -6.51
N MET A 184 7.35 -11.19 -5.71
CA MET A 184 7.39 -11.52 -4.30
C MET A 184 6.80 -10.41 -3.44
N PHE A 185 5.89 -10.78 -2.55
CA PHE A 185 5.34 -9.90 -1.52
C PHE A 185 5.53 -10.52 -0.15
N PHE A 186 5.65 -9.66 0.86
CA PHE A 186 5.71 -10.11 2.24
C PHE A 186 5.00 -9.15 3.18
N VAL A 187 4.29 -9.69 4.16
CA VAL A 187 3.55 -8.94 5.16
C VAL A 187 3.81 -9.50 6.56
N ASN A 188 3.81 -8.66 7.58
CA ASN A 188 4.09 -9.10 8.96
C ASN A 188 2.95 -9.91 9.58
N ASP A 189 1.74 -9.73 9.09
CA ASP A 189 0.51 -10.38 9.53
C ASP A 189 -0.47 -10.51 8.36
N PHE A 190 -1.52 -11.32 8.55
CA PHE A 190 -2.51 -11.57 7.51
C PHE A 190 -3.43 -10.36 7.27
N ASP A 191 -3.74 -9.58 8.31
CA ASP A 191 -4.45 -8.30 8.16
C ASP A 191 -3.73 -7.38 7.15
N SER A 192 -2.41 -7.39 7.11
CA SER A 192 -1.59 -6.60 6.18
C SER A 192 -1.64 -7.04 4.71
N LEU A 193 -2.23 -8.20 4.36
CA LEU A 193 -2.45 -8.63 2.97
C LEU A 193 -3.22 -7.60 2.12
N LYS A 194 -4.15 -6.86 2.75
CA LYS A 194 -4.87 -5.75 2.11
C LYS A 194 -3.98 -4.65 1.51
N LEU A 195 -2.75 -4.51 2.01
CA LEU A 195 -1.82 -3.44 1.63
C LEU A 195 -1.17 -3.70 0.27
N ILE A 196 -0.88 -4.97 -0.03
CA ILE A 196 -0.26 -5.44 -1.27
C ILE A 196 -1.28 -5.76 -2.38
N LYS A 197 -2.56 -5.91 -2.02
CA LYS A 197 -3.66 -6.16 -2.96
C LYS A 197 -3.63 -5.24 -4.19
N HIS A 198 -3.46 -3.94 -3.97
CA HIS A 198 -3.46 -2.95 -5.05
C HIS A 198 -2.26 -3.10 -6.00
N ASP A 199 -1.13 -3.59 -5.49
CA ASP A 199 0.09 -3.77 -6.27
C ASP A 199 -0.05 -5.02 -7.16
N ILE A 200 -0.55 -6.13 -6.60
CA ILE A 200 -0.87 -7.35 -7.35
C ILE A 200 -1.94 -7.08 -8.41
N VAL A 201 -3.06 -6.43 -8.04
CA VAL A 201 -4.09 -6.03 -9.02
C VAL A 201 -3.48 -5.20 -10.14
N GLN A 202 -2.68 -4.18 -9.83
CA GLN A 202 -2.14 -3.29 -10.85
C GLN A 202 -1.17 -3.99 -11.80
N ASP A 203 -0.37 -4.94 -11.33
CA ASP A 203 0.49 -5.74 -12.19
C ASP A 203 -0.34 -6.61 -13.14
N ILE A 204 -1.39 -7.29 -12.63
CA ILE A 204 -2.36 -8.08 -13.41
C ILE A 204 -3.16 -7.22 -14.41
N CYS A 205 -3.44 -5.96 -14.07
CA CYS A 205 -4.21 -5.02 -14.87
C CYS A 205 -3.38 -4.15 -15.82
N SER A 206 -2.04 -4.24 -15.77
CA SER A 206 -1.18 -3.43 -16.63
C SER A 206 -1.21 -3.94 -18.08
N PRO A 207 -1.14 -3.07 -19.11
CA PRO A 207 -1.08 -3.50 -20.51
C PRO A 207 0.06 -4.48 -20.80
N ASP A 208 1.18 -4.36 -20.07
CA ASP A 208 2.32 -5.27 -20.14
C ASP A 208 1.98 -6.69 -19.64
N GLY A 209 0.92 -6.89 -18.85
CA GLY A 209 0.37 -8.20 -18.50
C GLY A 209 -0.20 -8.97 -19.69
N LYS A 210 -0.61 -8.26 -20.76
CA LYS A 210 -0.95 -8.88 -22.06
C LYS A 210 0.29 -9.37 -22.82
N SER A 211 1.50 -8.95 -22.40
CA SER A 211 2.79 -9.40 -22.94
C SER A 211 3.33 -10.66 -22.24
N MET A 212 2.51 -11.37 -21.45
CA MET A 212 2.87 -12.65 -20.83
C MET A 212 2.48 -13.88 -21.65
N VAL A 213 1.86 -13.71 -22.83
CA VAL A 213 1.73 -14.75 -23.85
C VAL A 213 2.79 -14.52 -24.93
N ALA A 214 4.04 -14.88 -24.63
CA ALA A 214 5.07 -14.99 -25.65
C ALA A 214 4.85 -16.29 -26.45
N PRO A 215 5.02 -16.29 -27.79
CA PRO A 215 5.05 -17.53 -28.57
C PRO A 215 6.20 -18.44 -28.10
N GLU A 216 6.00 -19.76 -28.22
CA GLU A 216 7.03 -20.74 -27.86
C GLU A 216 8.38 -20.44 -28.54
N GLY A 217 9.46 -20.54 -27.78
CA GLY A 217 10.83 -20.51 -28.31
C GLY A 217 11.56 -19.16 -28.28
N SER A 218 10.91 -18.05 -27.89
CA SER A 218 11.60 -16.77 -27.73
C SER A 218 11.27 -16.09 -26.39
N TYR A 219 12.10 -16.33 -25.37
CA TYR A 219 12.17 -15.46 -24.20
C TYR A 219 12.59 -14.05 -24.64
N PRO A 220 11.72 -13.04 -24.59
CA PRO A 220 12.19 -11.68 -24.74
C PRO A 220 12.91 -11.34 -23.44
N LYS A 221 14.23 -11.09 -23.49
CA LYS A 221 14.84 -10.20 -22.49
C LYS A 221 14.17 -8.85 -22.65
N ILE A 222 13.10 -8.59 -21.88
CA ILE A 222 12.48 -7.26 -21.79
C ILE A 222 13.46 -6.37 -21.04
N LEU A 223 14.41 -5.84 -21.81
CA LEU A 223 15.42 -4.92 -21.36
C LEU A 223 14.86 -3.50 -21.53
N HIS A 224 14.74 -2.78 -20.42
CA HIS A 224 14.67 -1.31 -20.33
C HIS A 224 13.43 -0.60 -20.93
N LYS A 225 12.52 -0.15 -20.04
CA LYS A 225 11.96 1.21 -20.19
C LYS A 225 11.63 1.96 -18.89
N TYR A 226 11.66 1.31 -17.73
CA TYR A 226 11.76 2.02 -16.45
C TYR A 226 13.21 2.02 -16.01
N ARG A 227 13.92 3.14 -16.21
CA ARG A 227 15.15 3.41 -15.45
C ARG A 227 14.70 3.55 -14.00
N THR A 228 14.88 2.53 -13.17
CA THR A 228 14.59 2.64 -11.75
C THR A 228 15.47 3.75 -11.21
N LYS A 229 14.83 4.84 -10.79
CA LYS A 229 15.53 6.07 -10.42
C LYS A 229 16.31 5.77 -9.15
N SER A 230 17.64 5.76 -9.25
CA SER A 230 18.51 5.75 -8.08
C SER A 230 18.01 6.81 -7.10
N THR A 231 17.74 6.39 -5.87
CA THR A 231 17.03 7.20 -4.87
C THR A 231 17.50 6.81 -3.47
N ASP A 232 17.78 7.79 -2.63
CA ASP A 232 18.05 7.57 -1.20
C ASP A 232 16.78 7.89 -0.40
N ILE A 233 16.39 7.00 0.51
CA ILE A 233 15.26 7.22 1.42
C ILE A 233 15.76 7.02 2.84
N ILE A 234 15.59 8.03 3.69
CA ILE A 234 15.78 7.87 5.13
C ILE A 234 14.41 7.87 5.79
N LEU A 235 14.16 6.82 6.56
CA LEU A 235 13.01 6.67 7.42
C LEU A 235 13.42 7.22 8.80
N LEU A 236 12.78 8.29 9.24
CA LEU A 236 12.98 8.87 10.57
C LEU A 236 11.73 8.63 11.40
N VAL A 237 11.83 7.70 12.34
CA VAL A 237 10.66 7.04 12.94
C VAL A 237 10.59 7.32 14.43
N ASP A 238 9.46 7.87 14.85
CA ASP A 238 9.15 8.11 16.24
C ASP A 238 8.94 6.77 16.96
N SER A 239 9.60 6.65 18.10
CA SER A 239 9.59 5.49 18.98
C SER A 239 9.35 5.89 20.43
N SER A 240 8.72 7.06 20.64
CA SER A 240 8.30 7.61 21.92
C SER A 240 7.28 6.74 22.67
N GLU A 241 6.96 7.13 23.91
CA GLU A 241 6.05 6.41 24.80
C GLU A 241 4.56 6.62 24.51
N SER A 242 4.18 7.69 23.79
CA SER A 242 2.81 7.95 23.31
C SER A 242 2.33 6.84 22.36
N ILE A 243 3.25 6.31 21.55
CA ILE A 243 2.98 5.27 20.58
C ILE A 243 2.72 3.95 21.31
N ARG A 244 1.51 3.39 21.13
CA ARG A 244 1.20 2.05 21.66
C ARG A 244 1.96 0.98 20.86
N PRO A 245 2.35 -0.16 21.46
CA PRO A 245 3.06 -1.23 20.73
C PRO A 245 2.34 -1.71 19.46
N VAL A 246 1.00 -1.74 19.47
CA VAL A 246 0.16 -2.10 18.31
C VAL A 246 0.12 -1.05 17.21
N ASP A 247 0.49 0.19 17.49
CA ASP A 247 0.59 1.26 16.50
C ASP A 247 2.05 1.40 16.01
N PHE A 248 3.03 1.14 16.88
CA PHE A 248 4.44 0.96 16.48
C PHE A 248 4.61 -0.21 15.49
N GLN A 249 3.89 -1.32 15.70
CA GLN A 249 3.90 -2.42 14.72
C GLN A 249 3.37 -1.97 13.35
N LYS A 250 2.30 -1.16 13.29
CA LYS A 250 1.78 -0.59 12.03
C LYS A 250 2.78 0.34 11.33
N MET A 251 3.62 1.03 12.10
CA MET A 251 4.72 1.83 11.56
C MET A 251 5.78 0.93 10.93
N LYS A 252 6.10 -0.24 11.54
CA LYS A 252 6.95 -1.28 10.93
C LYS A 252 6.33 -1.86 9.66
N ASP A 253 5.03 -2.14 9.66
CA ASP A 253 4.31 -2.66 8.47
C ASP A 253 4.36 -1.65 7.31
N PHE A 254 4.17 -0.36 7.60
CA PHE A 254 4.29 0.72 6.63
C PHE A 254 5.72 0.85 6.07
N MET A 255 6.75 0.75 6.92
CA MET A 255 8.14 0.74 6.46
C MET A 255 8.44 -0.45 5.54
N GLN A 256 7.93 -1.64 5.86
CA GLN A 256 8.10 -2.81 4.98
C GLN A 256 7.36 -2.65 3.65
N LEU A 257 6.20 -1.97 3.64
CA LEU A 257 5.50 -1.65 2.39
C LEU A 257 6.32 -0.71 1.49
N ILE A 258 7.10 0.22 2.05
CA ILE A 258 8.06 1.04 1.29
C ILE A 258 9.18 0.16 0.71
N VAL A 259 9.75 -0.76 1.50
CA VAL A 259 10.80 -1.70 1.01
C VAL A 259 10.27 -2.60 -0.11
N ASN A 260 9.07 -3.17 0.06
CA ASN A 260 8.45 -4.07 -0.92
C ASN A 260 8.25 -3.37 -2.28
N ARG A 261 7.84 -2.11 -2.27
CA ARG A 261 7.60 -1.27 -3.46
C ARG A 261 8.85 -0.64 -4.06
N SER A 262 10.01 -0.79 -3.41
CA SER A 262 11.27 -0.22 -3.86
C SER A 262 12.11 -1.23 -4.63
N ASP A 263 12.68 -0.82 -5.75
CA ASP A 263 13.74 -1.59 -6.44
C ASP A 263 15.05 -1.40 -5.68
N ILE A 264 15.29 -2.25 -4.67
CA ILE A 264 16.46 -2.13 -3.78
C ILE A 264 17.74 -2.55 -4.51
N GLY A 265 18.80 -1.77 -4.34
CA GLY A 265 20.13 -2.12 -4.85
C GLY A 265 21.13 -0.96 -4.78
N ALA A 266 22.42 -1.28 -4.89
CA ALA A 266 23.51 -0.31 -4.74
C ALA A 266 23.40 0.88 -5.72
N ASP A 267 23.00 0.63 -6.96
CA ASP A 267 22.77 1.60 -8.04
C ASP A 267 21.30 2.06 -8.15
N LYS A 268 20.40 1.50 -7.32
CA LYS A 268 18.95 1.69 -7.36
C LYS A 268 18.45 2.42 -6.09
N VAL A 269 17.37 1.97 -5.46
CA VAL A 269 16.89 2.53 -4.19
C VAL A 269 17.76 2.03 -3.03
N GLN A 270 18.21 2.95 -2.18
CA GLN A 270 18.88 2.69 -0.91
C GLN A 270 18.02 3.24 0.23
N ILE A 271 17.93 2.51 1.35
CA ILE A 271 17.06 2.85 2.48
C ILE A 271 17.86 2.81 3.78
N GLY A 272 17.85 3.92 4.52
CA GLY A 272 18.35 4.04 5.88
C GLY A 272 17.21 4.18 6.88
N LEU A 273 17.44 3.78 8.13
CA LEU A 273 16.46 3.86 9.21
C LEU A 273 17.10 4.45 10.46
N LEU A 274 16.44 5.48 10.99
CA LEU A 274 16.74 6.17 12.22
C LEU A 274 15.49 6.13 13.10
N GLN A 275 15.65 5.77 14.37
CA GLN A 275 14.59 5.91 15.37
C GLN A 275 14.82 7.17 16.21
N PHE A 276 13.77 7.73 16.82
CA PHE A 276 13.93 8.80 17.79
C PHE A 276 12.93 8.73 18.94
N SER A 277 13.34 9.27 20.08
CA SER A 277 12.47 9.61 21.20
C SER A 277 13.02 10.88 21.88
N SER A 278 13.47 10.81 23.13
CA SER A 278 14.31 11.85 23.76
C SER A 278 15.68 11.97 23.07
N GLU A 279 16.21 10.83 22.62
CA GLU A 279 17.46 10.71 21.86
C GLU A 279 17.17 10.07 20.49
N PRO A 280 17.84 10.50 19.41
CA PRO A 280 17.84 9.80 18.14
C PRO A 280 18.87 8.66 18.12
N GLN A 281 18.54 7.58 17.40
CA GLN A 281 19.31 6.34 17.32
C GLN A 281 19.46 5.89 15.85
N GLU A 282 20.67 5.44 15.48
CA GLU A 282 20.90 4.75 14.21
C GLU A 282 20.44 3.29 14.30
N GLU A 283 19.54 2.84 13.41
CA GLU A 283 19.31 1.42 13.19
C GLU A 283 20.20 0.91 12.04
N PHE A 284 20.21 1.64 10.92
CA PHE A 284 21.11 1.36 9.80
C PHE A 284 21.22 2.51 8.79
N GLN A 285 22.38 2.60 8.15
CA GLN A 285 22.73 3.54 7.08
C GLN A 285 22.21 3.10 5.70
N LEU A 286 22.13 4.04 4.75
CA LEU A 286 21.59 3.84 3.39
C LEU A 286 22.22 2.64 2.64
N ASN A 287 23.54 2.51 2.77
CA ASN A 287 24.34 1.50 2.08
C ASN A 287 24.52 0.19 2.90
N ARG A 288 23.86 0.05 4.05
CA ARG A 288 24.06 -1.10 4.95
C ARG A 288 23.52 -2.41 4.38
N TYR A 289 22.41 -2.35 3.64
CA TYR A 289 21.67 -3.50 3.15
C TYR A 289 21.34 -3.35 1.66
N GLY A 290 21.76 -4.34 0.86
CA GLY A 290 21.55 -4.34 -0.60
C GLY A 290 20.36 -5.15 -1.10
N SER A 291 19.53 -5.71 -0.20
CA SER A 291 18.42 -6.60 -0.53
C SER A 291 17.12 -6.21 0.23
N LYS A 292 15.96 -6.57 -0.34
CA LYS A 292 14.66 -6.44 0.35
C LYS A 292 14.65 -7.28 1.64
N ALA A 293 15.18 -8.51 1.60
CA ALA A 293 15.32 -9.42 2.74
C ALA A 293 15.97 -8.78 3.95
N ASP A 294 17.16 -8.20 3.78
CA ASP A 294 17.96 -7.75 4.91
C ASP A 294 17.38 -6.47 5.50
N LEU A 295 16.87 -5.56 4.65
CA LEU A 295 16.10 -4.39 5.09
C LEU A 295 14.86 -4.80 5.90
N ARG A 296 14.06 -5.75 5.40
CA ARG A 296 12.85 -6.20 6.10
C ARG A 296 13.17 -6.93 7.41
N ARG A 297 14.23 -7.75 7.44
CA ARG A 297 14.70 -8.40 8.67
C ARG A 297 15.16 -7.38 9.70
N ALA A 298 15.90 -6.35 9.27
CA ALA A 298 16.32 -5.25 10.14
C ALA A 298 15.12 -4.45 10.67
N ILE A 299 14.19 -4.04 9.80
CA ILE A 299 12.94 -3.34 10.20
C ILE A 299 12.11 -4.19 11.15
N SER A 300 12.00 -5.50 10.93
CA SER A 300 11.26 -6.40 11.83
C SER A 300 11.93 -6.52 13.20
N GLY A 301 13.26 -6.46 13.26
CA GLY A 301 14.05 -6.55 14.49
C GLY A 301 14.02 -5.32 15.40
N ILE A 302 13.60 -4.14 14.91
CA ILE A 302 13.66 -2.90 15.69
C ILE A 302 12.78 -2.95 16.95
N ARG A 303 13.29 -2.32 18.01
CA ARG A 303 12.62 -2.20 19.31
C ARG A 303 12.26 -0.74 19.58
N GLN A 304 11.04 -0.52 20.07
CA GLN A 304 10.56 0.79 20.49
C GLN A 304 11.31 1.28 21.74
N ILE A 305 11.69 2.56 21.76
CA ILE A 305 12.53 3.15 22.83
C ILE A 305 11.70 3.55 24.06
N LYS A 306 10.50 4.12 23.85
CA LYS A 306 9.54 4.57 24.88
C LYS A 306 10.12 5.64 25.82
N SER A 307 10.37 6.81 25.27
CA SER A 307 10.70 8.05 26.01
C SER A 307 9.97 9.24 25.37
N GLY A 308 10.42 10.49 25.58
CA GLY A 308 9.83 11.70 25.00
C GLY A 308 9.96 11.82 23.47
N THR A 309 9.68 13.01 22.92
CA THR A 309 9.51 13.20 21.46
C THR A 309 10.27 14.43 20.94
N MET A 310 11.59 14.30 20.80
CA MET A 310 12.52 15.38 20.38
C MET A 310 12.76 15.35 18.86
N THR A 311 11.74 15.77 18.10
CA THR A 311 11.73 15.69 16.63
C THR A 311 12.74 16.64 15.97
N GLY A 312 12.94 17.84 16.51
CA GLY A 312 13.93 18.81 16.02
C GLY A 312 15.38 18.31 16.14
N LYS A 313 15.69 17.70 17.29
CA LYS A 313 16.95 16.98 17.52
C LYS A 313 17.13 15.80 16.56
N ALA A 314 16.06 15.04 16.33
CA ALA A 314 16.06 13.92 15.41
C ALA A 314 16.29 14.33 13.94
N LEU A 315 15.70 15.46 13.52
CA LEU A 315 15.94 16.08 12.21
C LEU A 315 17.39 16.55 12.05
N THR A 316 17.95 17.21 13.07
CA THR A 316 19.36 17.62 13.09
C THR A 316 20.29 16.41 12.91
N PHE A 317 20.01 15.30 13.61
CA PHE A 317 20.76 14.05 13.48
C PHE A 317 20.65 13.45 12.06
N ALA A 318 19.43 13.34 11.53
CA ALA A 318 19.13 12.78 10.21
C ALA A 318 19.81 13.53 9.06
N SER A 319 20.04 14.85 9.19
CA SER A 319 20.70 15.68 8.16
C SER A 319 22.06 15.12 7.71
N SER A 320 22.83 14.51 8.62
CA SER A 320 24.16 13.93 8.31
C SER A 320 24.12 12.61 7.55
N TYR A 321 22.97 11.91 7.53
CA TYR A 321 22.87 10.59 6.91
C TYR A 321 22.68 10.62 5.40
N PHE A 322 22.39 11.80 4.85
CA PHE A 322 22.35 12.04 3.40
C PHE A 322 23.71 12.37 2.78
N ASP A 323 24.76 12.46 3.61
CA ASP A 323 26.13 12.74 3.19
C ASP A 323 26.89 11.43 2.88
N GLU A 324 27.89 11.48 2.00
CA GLU A 324 28.64 10.30 1.53
C GLU A 324 29.20 9.38 2.65
N PRO A 325 29.72 9.90 3.79
CA PRO A 325 30.21 9.05 4.90
C PRO A 325 29.15 8.15 5.55
N LYS A 326 27.86 8.41 5.30
CA LYS A 326 26.71 7.62 5.79
C LYS A 326 25.96 6.90 4.66
N GLY A 327 26.58 6.79 3.49
CA GLY A 327 26.04 6.12 2.31
C GLY A 327 25.18 7.00 1.41
N GLY A 328 25.02 8.29 1.71
CA GLY A 328 24.29 9.22 0.86
C GLY A 328 24.95 9.43 -0.51
N ARG A 329 24.14 9.61 -1.55
CA ARG A 329 24.58 9.77 -2.94
C ARG A 329 24.16 11.14 -3.48
N PRO A 330 24.99 12.20 -3.41
CA PRO A 330 24.60 13.59 -3.72
C PRO A 330 24.04 13.85 -5.13
N ARG A 331 24.21 12.92 -6.07
CA ARG A 331 23.72 13.00 -7.46
C ARG A 331 22.36 12.31 -7.69
N VAL A 332 21.78 11.67 -6.67
CA VAL A 332 20.49 10.98 -6.77
C VAL A 332 19.39 11.78 -6.09
N LYS A 333 18.11 11.39 -6.24
CA LYS A 333 17.03 12.04 -5.48
C LYS A 333 17.03 11.51 -4.05
N GLN A 334 16.99 12.42 -3.08
CA GLN A 334 17.07 12.08 -1.65
C GLN A 334 15.78 12.50 -0.95
N TYR A 335 15.24 11.59 -0.13
CA TYR A 335 13.97 11.77 0.59
C TYR A 335 14.13 11.47 2.07
N LEU A 336 13.55 12.31 2.91
CA LEU A 336 13.32 12.04 4.33
C LEU A 336 11.84 11.74 4.53
N ILE A 337 11.51 10.62 5.15
CA ILE A 337 10.14 10.26 5.53
C ILE A 337 10.09 10.27 7.05
N VAL A 338 9.48 11.30 7.62
CA VAL A 338 9.27 11.43 9.07
C VAL A 338 7.94 10.79 9.42
N ILE A 339 7.92 9.87 10.40
CA ILE A 339 6.71 9.20 10.88
C ILE A 339 6.61 9.45 12.38
N THR A 340 5.57 10.15 12.86
CA THR A 340 5.39 10.57 14.26
C THR A 340 3.91 10.60 14.66
N ASP A 341 3.59 10.39 15.95
CA ASP A 341 2.21 10.34 16.44
C ASP A 341 1.73 11.60 17.19
N GLY A 342 2.60 12.58 17.42
CA GLY A 342 2.31 13.68 18.33
C GLY A 342 3.14 14.95 18.12
N GLU A 343 2.96 15.89 19.05
CA GLU A 343 3.65 17.18 19.01
C GLU A 343 5.11 17.03 19.45
N ALA A 344 6.02 17.64 18.68
CA ALA A 344 7.42 17.74 19.05
C ALA A 344 7.60 18.65 20.27
N GLN A 345 8.45 18.19 21.20
CA GLN A 345 8.80 18.91 22.43
C GLN A 345 9.89 19.98 22.19
N ASP A 346 10.35 20.14 20.95
CA ASP A 346 11.42 21.02 20.50
C ASP A 346 11.13 21.69 19.15
N ILE A 347 12.01 22.60 18.73
CA ILE A 347 11.85 23.38 17.49
C ILE A 347 12.19 22.50 16.28
N VAL A 348 11.17 22.16 15.49
CA VAL A 348 11.31 21.31 14.29
C VAL A 348 11.68 22.08 13.02
N ARG A 349 11.38 23.39 12.98
CA ARG A 349 11.40 24.17 11.73
C ARG A 349 12.80 24.39 11.17
N GLU A 350 13.73 24.93 11.97
CA GLU A 350 15.10 25.23 11.55
C GLU A 350 15.90 23.96 11.16
N PRO A 351 15.83 22.83 11.90
CA PRO A 351 16.38 21.56 11.45
C PRO A 351 15.82 21.07 10.11
N ALA A 352 14.50 21.22 9.90
CA ALA A 352 13.87 20.81 8.64
C ALA A 352 14.21 21.75 7.48
N GLU A 353 14.32 23.07 7.71
CA GLU A 353 14.81 24.04 6.72
C GLU A 353 16.26 23.72 6.31
N THR A 354 17.11 23.30 7.25
CA THR A 354 18.49 22.86 6.99
C THR A 354 18.53 21.64 6.05
N ILE A 355 17.72 20.62 6.31
CA ILE A 355 17.61 19.42 5.45
C ILE A 355 17.07 19.79 4.06
N ARG A 356 16.00 20.60 3.97
CA ARG A 356 15.45 21.06 2.68
C ARG A 356 16.46 21.91 1.90
N GLY A 357 17.30 22.68 2.59
CA GLY A 357 18.39 23.47 2.01
C GLY A 357 19.45 22.64 1.28
N LYS A 358 19.66 21.38 1.69
CA LYS A 358 20.50 20.41 0.95
C LYS A 358 19.82 19.85 -0.33
N GLY A 359 18.59 20.25 -0.64
CA GLY A 359 17.80 19.74 -1.77
C GLY A 359 17.05 18.43 -1.49
N ILE A 360 17.03 17.98 -0.23
CA ILE A 360 16.34 16.77 0.23
C ILE A 360 14.84 17.06 0.34
N THR A 361 14.00 16.16 -0.17
CA THR A 361 12.53 16.29 -0.07
C THR A 361 12.03 15.60 1.19
N ILE A 362 11.36 16.34 2.07
CA ILE A 362 10.80 15.82 3.33
C ILE A 362 9.30 15.54 3.16
N TYR A 363 8.88 14.32 3.50
CA TYR A 363 7.48 13.96 3.72
C TYR A 363 7.25 13.74 5.21
N ALA A 364 6.17 14.31 5.75
CA ALA A 364 5.82 14.18 7.17
C ALA A 364 4.50 13.42 7.31
N ILE A 365 4.52 12.34 8.09
CA ILE A 365 3.41 11.40 8.26
C ILE A 365 2.99 11.39 9.74
N GLY A 366 1.84 12.00 10.01
CA GLY A 366 1.17 12.02 11.30
C GLY A 366 0.34 10.77 11.56
N VAL A 367 0.59 10.11 12.68
CA VAL A 367 -0.15 8.93 13.15
C VAL A 367 -1.22 9.37 14.16
N LEU A 368 -2.38 8.69 14.16
CA LEU A 368 -3.52 8.96 15.06
C LEU A 368 -4.01 10.42 15.08
N HIS A 369 -3.60 11.20 16.08
CA HIS A 369 -4.11 12.54 16.39
C HIS A 369 -3.18 13.67 15.94
N ALA A 370 -2.07 13.35 15.28
CA ALA A 370 -1.12 14.30 14.70
C ALA A 370 -1.71 15.11 13.52
N ASN A 371 -2.65 16.01 13.83
CA ASN A 371 -3.08 17.11 12.98
C ASN A 371 -2.44 18.41 13.49
N ASN A 372 -1.12 18.52 13.32
CA ASN A 372 -0.32 19.61 13.87
C ASN A 372 0.36 20.40 12.73
N SER A 373 0.39 21.74 12.85
CA SER A 373 1.14 22.64 11.98
C SER A 373 2.63 22.29 11.88
N GLN A 374 3.20 21.70 12.94
CA GLN A 374 4.59 21.21 12.95
C GLN A 374 4.89 20.24 11.80
N LEU A 375 3.94 19.39 11.37
CA LEU A 375 4.17 18.51 10.21
C LEU A 375 4.40 19.31 8.91
N VAL A 376 3.74 20.47 8.77
CA VAL A 376 3.91 21.39 7.64
C VAL A 376 5.25 22.14 7.75
N ASP A 377 5.66 22.55 8.95
CA ASP A 377 7.00 23.11 9.19
C ASP A 377 8.11 22.10 8.87
N ILE A 378 7.88 20.80 9.11
CA ILE A 378 8.79 19.68 8.79
C ILE A 378 8.81 19.36 7.29
N ALA A 379 7.67 19.28 6.61
CA ALA A 379 7.63 18.94 5.19
C ALA A 379 7.90 20.15 4.27
N GLY A 380 7.71 21.36 4.80
CA GLY A 380 7.82 22.64 4.07
C GLY A 380 6.59 23.01 3.24
N SER A 381 5.67 22.07 3.00
CA SER A 381 4.42 22.34 2.28
C SER A 381 3.33 21.28 2.52
N GLN A 382 2.07 21.69 2.46
CA GLN A 382 0.91 20.87 2.82
C GLN A 382 0.71 19.61 1.94
N ASP A 383 1.13 19.68 0.67
CA ASP A 383 1.13 18.60 -0.32
C ASP A 383 2.15 17.49 -0.01
N LYS A 384 3.02 17.68 1.00
CA LYS A 384 3.97 16.67 1.50
C LYS A 384 3.64 16.18 2.92
N VAL A 385 2.50 16.61 3.47
CA VAL A 385 2.02 16.22 4.79
C VAL A 385 0.84 15.28 4.66
N ALA A 386 0.92 14.14 5.36
CA ALA A 386 -0.15 13.15 5.45
C ALA A 386 -0.47 12.85 6.91
N TRP A 387 -1.74 12.70 7.26
CA TRP A 387 -2.15 12.34 8.62
C TRP A 387 -3.47 11.55 8.59
N GLY A 388 -3.80 10.87 9.69
CA GLY A 388 -4.88 9.89 9.69
C GLY A 388 -5.69 9.76 10.96
N SER A 389 -6.74 10.57 11.07
CA SER A 389 -7.94 10.22 11.85
C SER A 389 -8.94 9.41 10.99
N GLN A 390 -9.96 8.82 11.61
CA GLN A 390 -10.88 7.84 11.00
C GLN A 390 -11.66 8.35 9.74
N PRO A 391 -12.18 7.43 8.90
CA PRO A 391 -12.21 7.65 7.45
C PRO A 391 -13.32 8.58 6.94
N LEU A 392 -13.05 9.23 5.81
CA LEU A 392 -14.11 9.77 4.96
C LEU A 392 -15.09 8.64 4.58
N LEU A 393 -16.34 8.81 4.98
CA LEU A 393 -17.50 8.14 4.41
C LEU A 393 -17.63 8.56 2.94
N LEU A 394 -17.47 7.60 2.03
CA LEU A 394 -18.23 7.63 0.78
C LEU A 394 -19.56 6.94 1.08
N LEU A 395 -20.61 7.73 1.30
CA LEU A 395 -21.99 7.24 1.26
C LEU A 395 -22.35 6.94 -0.20
N PRO A 396 -22.86 5.75 -0.53
CA PRO A 396 -23.62 5.59 -1.76
C PRO A 396 -24.96 6.33 -1.60
N HIS A 397 -25.32 7.14 -2.59
CA HIS A 397 -26.65 7.71 -2.66
C HIS A 397 -27.70 6.61 -2.92
N GLY A 398 -28.75 6.58 -2.10
CA GLY A 398 -30.11 6.27 -2.56
C GLY A 398 -30.51 4.80 -2.75
N SER A 399 -31.05 4.20 -1.70
CA SER A 399 -32.26 3.35 -1.79
C SER A 399 -32.96 3.36 -0.43
N GLY A 400 -34.26 3.70 -0.42
CA GLY A 400 -35.00 4.00 0.82
C GLY A 400 -35.42 2.77 1.63
N GLY A 401 -35.79 3.02 2.89
CA GLY A 401 -36.35 2.02 3.81
C GLY A 401 -36.59 2.65 5.20
N ASP A 402 -37.86 2.87 5.54
CA ASP A 402 -38.27 3.49 6.81
C ASP A 402 -37.89 2.65 8.04
N LEU A 403 -37.33 3.30 9.07
CA LEU A 403 -37.59 2.93 10.47
C LEU A 403 -37.73 4.20 11.34
N LYS A 404 -38.83 4.25 12.09
CA LYS A 404 -39.25 5.38 12.95
C LYS A 404 -38.72 5.20 14.38
N GLY A 405 -38.26 6.27 15.03
CA GLY A 405 -37.94 6.25 16.47
C GLY A 405 -37.19 7.52 16.93
N PRO A 406 -37.59 8.22 18.01
CA PRO A 406 -37.21 9.64 18.20
C PRO A 406 -36.11 9.90 19.23
N GLY A 407 -35.39 11.01 19.05
CA GLY A 407 -34.42 11.55 20.01
C GLY A 407 -33.69 12.80 19.51
N LEU A 408 -34.34 13.97 19.58
CA LEU A 408 -33.70 15.29 19.40
C LEU A 408 -32.64 15.50 20.52
N HIS A 409 -31.58 16.30 20.38
CA HIS A 409 -31.58 17.74 20.10
C HIS A 409 -30.16 18.29 19.88
N LEU A 410 -30.05 19.44 19.17
CA LEU A 410 -28.97 20.46 19.26
C LEU A 410 -27.58 20.04 18.70
N LEU A 411 -26.83 20.85 17.95
CA LEU A 411 -26.88 22.29 17.67
C LEU A 411 -26.55 22.60 16.19
N ALA A 412 -27.17 23.64 15.64
CA ALA A 412 -26.79 24.24 14.36
C ALA A 412 -26.25 25.67 14.58
N ARG A 413 -25.50 26.17 13.58
CA ARG A 413 -24.86 27.50 13.47
C ARG A 413 -23.58 27.71 14.31
N TRP A 414 -22.47 27.87 13.59
CA TRP A 414 -21.67 29.10 13.64
C TRP A 414 -21.03 29.34 12.27
N GLN A 415 -21.54 30.31 11.52
CA GLN A 415 -20.85 30.87 10.35
C GLN A 415 -21.27 32.33 10.16
N GLY A 416 -20.29 33.23 10.17
CA GLY A 416 -20.41 34.61 9.69
C GLY A 416 -21.08 35.63 10.61
N ARG A 417 -20.28 36.44 11.31
CA ARG A 417 -20.49 37.91 11.40
C ARG A 417 -19.26 38.66 11.93
N LEU A 418 -18.67 39.47 11.06
CA LEU A 418 -17.98 40.72 11.38
C LEU A 418 -18.56 41.79 10.43
N GLY A 419 -18.61 43.05 10.85
CA GLY A 419 -19.16 44.16 10.06
C GLY A 419 -20.56 44.59 10.53
N ALA A 420 -20.60 45.44 11.55
CA ALA A 420 -21.78 46.21 11.89
C ALA A 420 -21.81 47.53 11.10
N LEU A 421 -23.00 48.04 10.79
CA LEU A 421 -23.40 49.43 11.06
C LEU A 421 -24.92 49.58 10.90
N GLY A 422 -25.49 50.59 11.57
CA GLY A 422 -26.92 50.70 11.89
C GLY A 422 -27.83 51.30 10.79
N PRO A 423 -29.14 51.41 11.07
CA PRO A 423 -30.20 51.55 10.06
C PRO A 423 -30.79 52.96 9.95
N LEU A 424 -31.49 53.24 8.84
CA LEU A 424 -32.52 54.29 8.78
C LEU A 424 -33.72 53.89 7.90
N ASN A 425 -34.92 54.36 8.27
CA ASN A 425 -36.21 54.06 7.66
C ASN A 425 -36.46 54.85 6.35
N HIS A 426 -37.16 54.26 5.35
CA HIS A 426 -38.61 54.50 5.14
C HIS A 426 -39.23 53.90 3.85
N ARG A 427 -40.50 53.46 4.00
CA ARG A 427 -41.67 53.52 3.08
C ARG A 427 -41.54 53.39 1.55
N ARG A 428 -42.33 52.42 1.05
CA ARG A 428 -43.25 52.44 -0.11
C ARG A 428 -42.71 52.63 -1.55
N SER A 429 -43.19 51.72 -2.40
CA SER A 429 -43.17 51.58 -3.86
C SER A 429 -43.88 52.72 -4.63
N PRO A 430 -43.98 52.67 -5.99
CA PRO A 430 -42.98 52.36 -7.03
C PRO A 430 -43.01 53.38 -8.22
N GLY A 431 -42.12 53.26 -9.22
CA GLY A 431 -42.48 53.71 -10.59
C GLY A 431 -41.38 54.21 -11.55
N VAL A 432 -41.35 53.57 -12.73
CA VAL A 432 -41.25 54.17 -14.09
C VAL A 432 -39.91 54.74 -14.61
N ALA A 433 -39.50 54.19 -15.76
CA ALA A 433 -38.72 54.71 -16.92
C ALA A 433 -37.66 55.84 -16.70
N ALA A 434 -36.37 55.65 -16.97
CA ALA A 434 -35.67 55.34 -18.24
C ALA A 434 -35.38 56.56 -19.16
N VAL A 435 -34.12 57.02 -19.13
CA VAL A 435 -33.31 57.69 -20.19
C VAL A 435 -31.84 57.43 -19.74
N ALA A 436 -30.95 56.67 -20.39
CA ALA A 436 -30.46 56.63 -21.78
C ALA A 436 -29.50 57.78 -22.17
N ALA A 437 -28.18 57.58 -21.97
CA ALA A 437 -27.07 58.01 -22.88
C ALA A 437 -25.69 57.90 -22.19
N GLY A 438 -24.62 57.69 -22.98
CA GLY A 438 -23.26 58.14 -22.61
C GLY A 438 -22.20 57.08 -22.23
N SER A 439 -21.78 56.25 -23.18
CA SER A 439 -20.43 55.63 -23.16
C SER A 439 -19.39 56.61 -23.74
N PRO A 440 -18.10 56.24 -23.84
CA PRO A 440 -17.16 55.87 -22.77
C PRO A 440 -15.92 56.80 -22.76
N GLY A 441 -15.09 56.75 -21.72
CA GLY A 441 -13.84 57.55 -21.67
C GLY A 441 -12.77 56.92 -20.81
N ALA A 442 -11.78 56.29 -21.45
CA ALA A 442 -10.55 55.85 -20.78
C ALA A 442 -9.50 56.98 -20.81
N LEU A 443 -8.75 57.17 -19.72
CA LEU A 443 -7.31 56.89 -19.68
C LEU A 443 -6.75 57.11 -18.27
N ALA A 444 -5.62 56.46 -17.96
CA ALA A 444 -4.92 56.60 -16.69
C ALA A 444 -3.84 57.70 -16.75
N VAL A 445 -3.84 58.57 -15.74
CA VAL A 445 -2.69 59.28 -15.14
C VAL A 445 -3.14 59.83 -13.78
N ILE A 446 -2.29 59.94 -12.76
CA ILE A 446 -0.88 59.49 -12.67
C ILE A 446 -0.86 58.16 -11.92
#